data_AF-A0A1Q3MPE8-F1
#
_entry.id   AF-A0A1Q3MPE8-F1
#
_cell.length_a   1.000
_cell.length_b   1.000
_cell.length_c   1.000
_cell.angle_alpha   90.00
_cell.angle_beta   90.00
_cell.angle_gamma   90.00
#
_symmetry.space_group_name_H-M   'P 1'
#
loop_
_entity.id
_entity.type
_entity.pdbx_description
1 polymer ?
#
loop_
_entity_poly.entity_id
_entity_poly.type
_entity_poly.pdbx_seq_one_letter_code
_entity_poly.pdbx_strand_id
1 'polypeptide(L)'
;MISFLLACAIGMQKSQATAPPLSPGEIAEKLKPIPVFIPVGEDNAPVTAAQKGQQTIGVFFGKEECEKFVAGLKKQPGMDKVHVFAGSFGSLATPKGTTTALIPVEAEKIKALEILKQDKADAKEFPGVPLFFVVGKDGNFLTVTQKDSTLIPLMFSWQEAEDMRKRAMGNVRDGSTFTVKVTALEQIIKAMQVQPAANTRNLVFVPNRKSIEDYNKLAKPPGG
;
A
#
# COMPACT_ATOMS: atom_id res chain seq x y z
N MET A 1 3.48 -2.00 -22.58
CA MET A 1 2.18 -2.48 -22.07
C MET A 1 2.20 -3.99 -22.00
N ILE A 2 2.42 -4.58 -20.81
CA ILE A 2 2.16 -6.01 -20.59
C ILE A 2 1.56 -6.15 -19.18
N SER A 3 0.24 -6.25 -19.15
CA SER A 3 -0.54 -6.81 -18.05
C SER A 3 -0.16 -8.28 -17.89
N PHE A 4 0.58 -8.61 -16.83
CA PHE A 4 0.67 -10.00 -16.40
C PHE A 4 -0.53 -10.31 -15.50
N LEU A 5 -1.56 -10.80 -16.19
CA LEU A 5 -2.57 -11.77 -15.78
C LEU A 5 -2.55 -12.15 -14.29
N LEU A 6 -3.46 -11.52 -13.54
CA LEU A 6 -4.22 -12.18 -12.47
C LEU A 6 -5.29 -13.09 -13.10
N ALA A 7 -4.88 -13.95 -14.03
CA ALA A 7 -5.76 -14.83 -14.77
C ALA A 7 -5.04 -16.15 -15.01
N CYS A 8 -5.18 -17.06 -14.05
CA CYS A 8 -5.28 -18.48 -14.34
C CYS A 8 -5.96 -19.16 -13.15
N ALA A 9 -6.93 -20.01 -13.49
CA ALA A 9 -7.71 -20.92 -12.63
C ALA A 9 -8.79 -20.31 -11.71
N ILE A 10 -9.86 -19.76 -12.31
CA ILE A 10 -11.20 -19.90 -11.71
C ILE A 10 -12.05 -20.65 -12.74
N GLY A 11 -12.44 -21.87 -12.39
CA GLY A 11 -13.28 -22.72 -13.21
C GLY A 11 -14.58 -22.01 -13.63
N MET A 12 -15.05 -22.35 -14.82
CA MET A 12 -16.37 -21.99 -15.31
C MET A 12 -17.46 -22.38 -14.30
N GLN A 13 -17.91 -21.45 -13.49
CA GLN A 13 -19.21 -21.53 -12.83
C GLN A 13 -20.13 -20.47 -13.45
N LYS A 14 -21.29 -20.97 -13.90
CA LYS A 14 -22.40 -20.30 -14.57
C LYS A 14 -22.60 -18.84 -14.14
N SER A 15 -22.62 -17.96 -15.16
CA SER A 15 -23.20 -16.61 -15.20
C SER A 15 -23.76 -16.08 -13.87
N GLN A 16 -22.88 -15.65 -12.97
CA GLN A 16 -23.24 -14.67 -11.95
C GLN A 16 -23.10 -13.30 -12.60
N ALA A 17 -24.13 -12.47 -12.51
CA ALA A 17 -24.03 -11.05 -12.82
C ALA A 17 -22.76 -10.52 -12.16
N THR A 18 -21.78 -10.10 -12.96
CA THR A 18 -20.49 -9.64 -12.45
C THR A 18 -20.77 -8.46 -11.55
N ALA A 19 -20.59 -8.62 -10.24
CA ALA A 19 -20.78 -7.53 -9.29
C ALA A 19 -20.03 -6.30 -9.80
N PRO A 20 -20.62 -5.09 -9.74
CA PRO A 20 -19.92 -3.88 -10.19
C PRO A 20 -18.58 -3.74 -9.45
N PRO A 21 -17.63 -2.96 -9.99
CA PRO A 21 -16.43 -2.58 -9.26
C PRO A 21 -16.76 -1.91 -7.92
N LEU A 22 -15.76 -1.84 -7.02
CA LEU A 22 -15.97 -1.18 -5.73
C LEU A 22 -16.24 0.30 -5.93
N SER A 23 -17.20 0.83 -5.18
CA SER A 23 -17.48 2.26 -5.15
C SER A 23 -16.29 3.04 -4.55
N PRO A 24 -16.16 4.35 -4.86
CA PRO A 24 -15.13 5.19 -4.23
C PRO A 24 -15.16 5.14 -2.70
N GLY A 25 -16.34 5.07 -2.09
CA GLY A 25 -16.51 4.94 -0.64
C GLY A 25 -16.01 3.60 -0.09
N GLU A 26 -16.29 2.49 -0.77
CA GLU A 26 -15.76 1.17 -0.37
C GLU A 26 -14.24 1.10 -0.49
N ILE A 27 -13.67 1.72 -1.52
CA ILE A 27 -12.21 1.84 -1.68
C ILE A 27 -11.64 2.69 -0.54
N ALA A 28 -12.22 3.84 -0.23
CA ALA A 28 -11.80 4.69 0.89
C ALA A 28 -11.82 3.93 2.22
N GLU A 29 -12.88 3.18 2.51
CA GLU A 29 -12.96 2.38 3.74
C GLU A 29 -11.90 1.27 3.79
N LYS A 30 -11.58 0.64 2.65
CA LYS A 30 -10.46 -0.32 2.59
C LYS A 30 -9.10 0.34 2.83
N LEU A 31 -8.91 1.58 2.39
CA LEU A 31 -7.66 2.32 2.54
C LEU A 31 -7.52 3.02 3.90
N LYS A 32 -8.61 3.15 4.65
CA LYS A 32 -8.67 3.84 5.94
C LYS A 32 -7.68 3.33 7.01
N PRO A 33 -7.42 2.01 7.13
CA PRO A 33 -6.47 1.51 8.13
C PRO A 33 -5.01 1.86 7.85
N ILE A 34 -4.69 2.37 6.65
CA ILE A 34 -3.30 2.60 6.22
C ILE A 34 -2.83 3.98 6.71
N PRO A 35 -1.84 4.05 7.61
CA PRO A 35 -1.27 5.31 8.04
C PRO A 35 -0.42 5.93 6.95
N VAL A 36 -0.51 7.25 6.81
CA VAL A 36 0.33 8.06 5.93
C VAL A 36 0.80 9.32 6.65
N PHE A 37 1.89 9.88 6.16
CA PHE A 37 2.55 11.06 6.70
C PHE A 37 2.68 12.10 5.61
N ILE A 38 2.39 13.36 5.94
CA ILE A 38 2.33 14.46 4.98
C ILE A 38 3.05 15.67 5.55
N PRO A 39 3.90 16.35 4.76
CA PRO A 39 4.46 17.64 5.15
C PRO A 39 3.35 18.70 5.13
N VAL A 40 3.17 19.39 6.25
CA VAL A 40 2.17 20.46 6.40
C VAL A 40 2.83 21.74 6.89
N GLY A 41 2.24 22.89 6.55
CA GLY A 41 2.60 24.20 7.09
C GLY A 41 2.14 24.41 8.53
N GLU A 42 2.34 25.61 9.06
CA GLU A 42 1.93 25.99 10.42
C GLU A 42 0.41 25.88 10.64
N ASP A 43 -0.39 26.13 9.60
CA ASP A 43 -1.85 26.03 9.59
C ASP A 43 -2.38 24.60 9.38
N ASN A 44 -1.49 23.60 9.37
CA ASN A 44 -1.75 22.21 8.98
C ASN A 44 -2.20 22.03 7.51
N ALA A 45 -2.04 23.05 6.65
CA ALA A 45 -2.29 22.88 5.22
C ALA A 45 -1.18 22.03 4.58
N PRO A 46 -1.51 21.06 3.69
CA PRO A 46 -0.52 20.29 2.97
C PRO A 46 0.45 21.18 2.17
N VAL A 47 1.74 20.91 2.30
CA VAL A 47 2.74 21.53 1.45
C VAL A 47 2.61 20.97 0.03
N THR A 48 2.41 21.87 -0.95
CA THR A 48 2.35 21.50 -2.37
C THR A 48 3.62 21.90 -3.10
N ALA A 49 4.05 21.07 -4.04
CA ALA A 49 5.10 21.39 -4.98
C ALA A 49 4.51 21.46 -6.39
N ALA A 50 4.87 22.49 -7.16
CA ALA A 50 4.49 22.56 -8.57
C ALA A 50 5.39 21.64 -9.41
N GLN A 51 4.80 20.64 -10.05
CA GLN A 51 5.49 19.76 -10.99
C GLN A 51 4.79 19.85 -12.35
N LYS A 52 5.50 20.35 -13.37
CA LYS A 52 4.96 20.56 -14.73
C LYS A 52 3.64 21.36 -14.75
N GLY A 53 3.53 22.37 -13.89
CA GLY A 53 2.33 23.23 -13.78
C GLY A 53 1.18 22.63 -12.95
N GLN A 54 1.34 21.40 -12.43
CA GLN A 54 0.36 20.77 -11.56
C GLN A 54 0.85 20.80 -10.10
N GLN A 55 -0.04 21.15 -9.18
CA GLN A 55 0.27 21.12 -7.75
C GLN A 55 0.25 19.68 -7.25
N THR A 56 1.33 19.23 -6.62
CA THR A 56 1.50 17.86 -6.14
C THR A 56 1.73 17.85 -4.63
N ILE A 57 1.06 16.96 -3.91
CA ILE A 57 1.26 16.68 -2.49
C ILE A 57 2.03 15.37 -2.35
N GLY A 58 3.07 15.36 -1.52
CA GLY A 58 3.78 14.13 -1.16
C GLY A 58 3.06 13.39 -0.03
N VAL A 59 2.66 12.14 -0.28
CA VAL A 59 2.03 11.26 0.70
C VAL A 59 2.99 10.11 1.01
N PHE A 60 3.57 10.11 2.22
CA PHE A 60 4.61 9.19 2.62
C PHE A 60 4.02 8.02 3.43
N PHE A 61 4.43 6.80 3.11
CA PHE A 61 4.01 5.59 3.83
C PHE A 61 4.93 5.28 5.04
N GLY A 62 6.04 6.01 5.16
CA GLY A 62 6.95 5.98 6.31
C GLY A 62 7.18 7.38 6.88
N LYS A 63 7.18 7.47 8.20
CA LYS A 63 7.40 8.73 8.93
C LYS A 63 8.80 9.28 8.68
N GLU A 64 9.81 8.41 8.66
CA GLU A 64 11.21 8.81 8.50
C GLU A 64 11.49 9.43 7.14
N GLU A 65 10.91 8.90 6.07
CA GLU A 65 10.99 9.48 4.73
C GLU A 65 10.34 10.87 4.70
N CYS A 66 9.20 11.03 5.36
CA CYS A 66 8.55 12.33 5.49
C CYS A 66 9.38 13.33 6.29
N GLU A 67 9.98 12.91 7.41
CA GLU A 67 10.84 13.76 8.25
C GLU A 67 12.10 14.19 7.50
N LYS A 68 12.73 13.29 6.74
CA LYS A 68 13.87 13.61 5.86
C LYS A 68 13.48 14.66 4.82
N PHE A 69 12.30 14.52 4.22
CA PHE A 69 11.77 15.50 3.27
C PHE A 69 11.52 16.87 3.93
N VAL A 70 10.85 16.89 5.09
CA VAL A 70 10.61 18.11 5.88
C VAL A 70 11.92 18.79 6.27
N ALA A 71 12.93 18.04 6.71
CA ALA A 71 14.24 18.58 7.05
C ALA A 71 14.95 19.22 5.83
N GLY A 72 14.69 18.71 4.62
CA GLY A 72 15.10 19.34 3.37
C GLY A 72 14.35 20.65 3.11
N LEU A 73 13.03 20.65 3.28
CA LEU A 73 12.18 21.83 3.10
C LEU A 73 12.55 22.97 4.03
N LYS A 74 12.84 22.69 5.31
CA LYS A 74 13.21 23.70 6.31
C LYS A 74 14.45 24.53 5.96
N LYS A 75 15.25 24.09 4.99
CA LYS A 75 16.41 24.85 4.48
C LYS A 75 16.01 25.93 3.47
N GLN A 76 14.75 25.94 3.01
CA GLN A 76 14.23 26.92 2.07
C GLN A 76 13.62 28.12 2.81
N PRO A 77 13.73 29.35 2.27
CA PRO A 77 13.11 30.53 2.88
C PRO A 77 11.60 30.37 3.10
N GLY A 78 11.12 30.67 4.30
CA GLY A 78 9.69 30.61 4.66
C GLY A 78 9.14 29.21 4.97
N MET A 79 9.99 28.19 5.05
CA MET A 79 9.59 26.79 5.28
C MET A 79 10.02 26.24 6.65
N ASP A 80 10.46 27.11 7.56
CA ASP A 80 10.97 26.76 8.90
C ASP A 80 9.93 26.08 9.79
N LYS A 81 8.64 26.40 9.57
CA LYS A 81 7.51 25.88 10.35
C LYS A 81 6.86 24.61 9.80
N VAL A 82 7.37 24.07 8.69
CA VAL A 82 6.85 22.83 8.12
C VAL A 82 7.06 21.68 9.11
N HIS A 83 6.06 20.83 9.28
CA HIS A 83 6.14 19.67 10.15
C HIS A 83 5.41 18.47 9.55
N VAL A 84 5.51 17.32 10.21
CA VAL A 84 4.88 16.08 9.76
C VAL A 84 3.49 15.95 10.40
N PHE A 85 2.47 15.83 9.57
CA PHE A 85 1.12 15.43 9.96
C PHE A 85 0.91 13.94 9.70
N ALA A 86 0.27 13.25 10.64
CA ALA A 86 -0.09 11.83 10.50
C ALA A 86 -1.58 11.69 10.20
N GLY A 87 -1.91 10.96 9.14
CA GLY A 87 -3.27 10.77 8.65
C GLY A 87 -3.57 9.33 8.25
N SER A 88 -4.81 9.13 7.83
CA SER A 88 -5.29 7.87 7.24
C SER A 88 -5.39 8.05 5.73
N PHE A 89 -4.85 7.10 4.96
CA PHE A 89 -4.84 7.22 3.50
C PHE A 89 -6.24 7.27 2.90
N GLY A 90 -7.15 6.42 3.39
CA GLY A 90 -8.55 6.39 2.94
C GLY A 90 -9.36 7.63 3.32
N SER A 91 -8.87 8.44 4.27
CA SER A 91 -9.54 9.68 4.72
C SER A 91 -8.83 10.95 4.27
N LEU A 92 -7.79 10.82 3.43
CA LEU A 92 -6.96 11.96 3.05
C LEU A 92 -7.75 12.90 2.13
N ALA A 93 -8.08 14.09 2.63
CA ALA A 93 -8.62 15.16 1.82
C ALA A 93 -7.47 15.89 1.11
N THR A 94 -7.46 15.86 -0.22
CA THR A 94 -6.52 16.66 -1.02
C THR A 94 -7.23 17.90 -1.57
N PRO A 95 -6.57 19.08 -1.60
CA PRO A 95 -7.13 20.26 -2.24
C PRO A 95 -7.50 20.00 -3.69
N LYS A 96 -8.60 20.59 -4.16
CA LYS A 96 -9.05 20.45 -5.56
C LYS A 96 -7.94 20.87 -6.52
N GLY A 97 -7.74 20.10 -7.59
CA GLY A 97 -6.72 20.38 -8.61
C GLY A 97 -5.30 19.96 -8.24
N THR A 98 -5.10 19.31 -7.09
CA THR A 98 -3.81 18.73 -6.71
C THR A 98 -3.71 17.25 -7.07
N THR A 99 -2.51 16.79 -7.41
CA THR A 99 -2.16 15.36 -7.50
C THR A 99 -1.43 14.90 -6.26
N THR A 100 -1.43 13.59 -6.03
CA THR A 100 -0.65 12.97 -4.95
C THR A 100 0.50 12.18 -5.54
N ALA A 101 1.72 12.45 -5.08
CA ALA A 101 2.83 11.53 -5.22
C ALA A 101 2.80 10.57 -4.03
N LEU A 102 2.79 9.26 -4.28
CA LEU A 102 2.88 8.25 -3.23
C LEU A 102 4.35 7.87 -3.03
N ILE A 103 4.86 8.06 -1.82
CA ILE A 103 6.26 7.82 -1.47
C ILE A 103 6.34 6.59 -0.55
N PRO A 104 6.91 5.47 -1.02
CA PRO A 104 7.04 4.26 -0.21
C PRO A 104 8.08 4.42 0.90
N VAL A 105 8.08 3.47 1.83
CA VAL A 105 9.23 3.21 2.70
C VAL A 105 10.38 2.69 1.83
N GLU A 106 11.56 3.31 1.92
CA GLU A 106 12.65 3.06 0.98
C GLU A 106 13.17 1.61 1.08
N ALA A 107 13.30 1.09 2.31
CA ALA A 107 13.73 -0.28 2.54
C ALA A 107 12.78 -1.31 1.90
N GLU A 108 11.47 -1.05 1.96
CA GLU A 108 10.46 -1.92 1.36
C GLU A 108 10.50 -1.83 -0.17
N LYS A 109 10.75 -0.64 -0.74
CA LYS A 109 10.94 -0.45 -2.19
C LYS A 109 12.16 -1.23 -2.70
N ILE A 110 13.27 -1.23 -1.96
CA ILE A 110 14.47 -2.00 -2.31
C ILE A 110 14.16 -3.50 -2.33
N LYS A 111 13.48 -4.03 -1.29
CA LYS A 111 13.08 -5.44 -1.24
C LYS A 111 12.10 -5.83 -2.34
N ALA A 112 11.15 -4.95 -2.64
CA ALA A 112 10.24 -5.14 -3.76
C ALA A 112 10.97 -5.25 -5.10
N LEU A 113 12.00 -4.43 -5.33
CA LEU A 113 12.83 -4.51 -6.53
C LEU A 113 13.63 -5.82 -6.59
N GLU A 114 14.23 -6.26 -5.48
CA GLU A 114 14.92 -7.55 -5.40
C GLU A 114 14.00 -8.72 -5.80
N ILE A 115 12.76 -8.74 -5.30
CA ILE A 115 11.77 -9.77 -5.65
C ILE A 115 11.32 -9.63 -7.10
N LEU A 116 11.02 -8.40 -7.55
CA LEU A 116 10.59 -8.15 -8.93
C LEU A 116 11.62 -8.65 -9.95
N LYS A 117 12.91 -8.53 -9.66
CA LYS A 117 14.01 -9.01 -10.52
C LYS A 117 14.04 -10.52 -10.71
N GLN A 118 13.42 -11.29 -9.81
CA GLN A 118 13.30 -12.74 -9.99
C GLN A 118 12.38 -13.10 -11.15
N ASP A 119 11.36 -12.27 -11.39
CA ASP A 119 10.41 -12.45 -12.49
C ASP A 119 10.75 -11.57 -13.72
N LYS A 120 11.46 -10.45 -13.51
CA LYS A 120 11.85 -9.47 -14.54
C LYS A 120 13.28 -8.96 -14.30
N ALA A 121 14.26 -9.74 -14.77
CA ALA A 121 15.69 -9.52 -14.48
C ALA A 121 16.22 -8.12 -14.87
N ASP A 122 15.60 -7.45 -15.85
CA ASP A 122 15.96 -6.13 -16.35
C ASP A 122 15.30 -4.96 -15.58
N ALA A 123 14.47 -5.23 -14.57
CA ALA A 123 13.83 -4.21 -13.77
C ALA A 123 14.87 -3.31 -13.07
N LYS A 124 14.84 -2.00 -13.37
CA LYS A 124 15.75 -1.00 -12.78
C LYS A 124 15.20 -0.36 -11.51
N GLU A 125 13.88 -0.27 -11.40
CA GLU A 125 13.18 0.32 -10.28
C GLU A 125 11.85 -0.42 -10.02
N PHE A 126 11.36 -0.33 -8.78
CA PHE A 126 10.03 -0.80 -8.45
C PHE A 126 9.01 0.34 -8.65
N PRO A 127 7.91 0.11 -9.39
CA PRO A 127 6.92 1.15 -9.65
C PRO A 127 5.96 1.31 -8.47
N GLY A 128 5.94 2.49 -7.85
CA GLY A 128 4.94 2.86 -6.84
C GLY A 128 5.20 2.30 -5.45
N VAL A 129 4.12 2.15 -4.67
CA VAL A 129 4.21 1.69 -3.27
C VAL A 129 4.08 0.16 -3.21
N PRO A 130 5.10 -0.55 -2.70
CA PRO A 130 5.11 -2.00 -2.72
C PRO A 130 4.11 -2.60 -1.73
N LEU A 131 3.48 -3.68 -2.19
CA LEU A 131 2.66 -4.58 -1.41
C LEU A 131 3.17 -6.01 -1.61
N PHE A 132 3.35 -6.73 -0.53
CA PHE A 132 3.83 -8.10 -0.50
C PHE A 132 2.67 -9.04 -0.19
N PHE A 133 2.68 -10.21 -0.81
CA PHE A 133 1.70 -11.26 -0.57
C PHE A 133 2.37 -12.62 -0.72
N VAL A 134 1.74 -13.65 -0.18
CA VAL A 134 2.30 -15.01 -0.20
C VAL A 134 1.46 -15.87 -1.12
N VAL A 135 2.11 -16.66 -1.97
CA VAL A 135 1.46 -17.64 -2.85
C VAL A 135 2.03 -19.03 -2.64
N GLY A 136 1.18 -20.04 -2.78
CA GLY A 136 1.58 -21.44 -2.88
C GLY A 136 2.19 -21.78 -4.24
N LYS A 137 2.74 -23.00 -4.37
CA LYS A 137 3.31 -23.51 -5.63
C LYS A 137 2.31 -23.55 -6.79
N ASP A 138 1.03 -23.75 -6.48
CA ASP A 138 -0.10 -23.74 -7.40
C ASP A 138 -0.49 -22.32 -7.86
N GLY A 139 0.17 -21.29 -7.34
CA GLY A 139 -0.12 -19.89 -7.63
C GLY A 139 -1.28 -19.31 -6.83
N ASN A 140 -1.91 -20.11 -5.96
CA ASN A 140 -3.00 -19.64 -5.13
C ASN A 140 -2.49 -18.75 -4.00
N PHE A 141 -3.25 -17.70 -3.69
CA PHE A 141 -2.95 -16.83 -2.57
C PHE A 141 -3.05 -17.58 -1.25
N LEU A 142 -2.08 -17.35 -0.38
CA LEU A 142 -2.24 -17.70 1.02
C LEU A 142 -3.27 -16.76 1.65
N THR A 143 -4.32 -17.34 2.21
CA THR A 143 -5.46 -16.61 2.77
C THR A 143 -5.53 -16.74 4.29
N VAL A 144 -6.25 -15.81 4.92
CA VAL A 144 -6.59 -15.87 6.35
C VAL A 144 -8.10 -15.88 6.50
N THR A 145 -8.60 -16.69 7.43
CA THR A 145 -10.04 -16.72 7.75
C THR A 145 -10.31 -15.79 8.93
N GLN A 146 -11.24 -14.86 8.76
CA GLN A 146 -11.71 -13.96 9.83
C GLN A 146 -13.23 -13.86 9.78
N LYS A 147 -13.91 -14.20 10.88
CA LYS A 147 -15.38 -14.06 11.06
C LYS A 147 -16.14 -14.50 9.79
N ASP A 148 -15.89 -15.73 9.36
CA ASP A 148 -16.51 -16.39 8.20
C ASP A 148 -16.12 -15.86 6.81
N SER A 149 -15.12 -14.98 6.73
CA SER A 149 -14.58 -14.48 5.45
C SER A 149 -13.16 -14.97 5.20
N THR A 150 -12.89 -15.43 3.98
CA THR A 150 -11.55 -15.74 3.48
C THR A 150 -10.94 -14.49 2.87
N LEU A 151 -9.87 -13.98 3.47
CA LEU A 151 -9.21 -12.72 3.09
C LEU A 151 -7.82 -13.00 2.51
N ILE A 152 -7.39 -12.15 1.58
CA ILE A 152 -6.05 -12.15 0.99
C ILE A 152 -5.26 -10.97 1.58
N PRO A 153 -4.27 -11.20 2.46
CA PRO A 153 -3.46 -10.14 3.02
C PRO A 153 -2.47 -9.56 2.01
N LEU A 154 -2.48 -8.23 1.89
CA LEU A 154 -1.51 -7.44 1.14
C LEU A 154 -0.72 -6.58 2.13
N MET A 155 0.53 -6.93 2.37
CA MET A 155 1.37 -6.36 3.42
C MET A 155 2.24 -5.22 2.89
N PHE A 156 2.33 -4.12 3.63
CA PHE A 156 3.27 -3.04 3.31
C PHE A 156 4.71 -3.34 3.75
N SER A 157 4.92 -4.42 4.52
CA SER A 157 6.25 -4.87 4.93
C SER A 157 6.60 -6.24 4.38
N TRP A 158 7.80 -6.35 3.80
CA TRP A 158 8.38 -7.62 3.38
C TRP A 158 8.55 -8.58 4.55
N GLN A 159 8.98 -8.07 5.71
CA GLN A 159 9.22 -8.90 6.89
C GLN A 159 7.92 -9.56 7.39
N GLU A 160 6.80 -8.83 7.37
CA GLU A 160 5.50 -9.38 7.75
C GLU A 160 5.03 -10.47 6.77
N ALA A 161 5.29 -10.29 5.48
CA ALA A 161 5.02 -11.30 4.45
C ALA A 161 5.88 -12.54 4.61
N GLU A 162 7.17 -12.36 4.91
CA GLU A 162 8.10 -13.47 5.16
C GLU A 162 7.74 -14.23 6.44
N ASP A 163 7.31 -13.55 7.50
CA ASP A 163 6.84 -14.19 8.73
C ASP A 163 5.52 -14.95 8.50
N MET A 164 4.62 -14.42 7.67
CA MET A 164 3.42 -15.15 7.23
C MET A 164 3.81 -16.41 6.44
N ARG A 165 4.75 -16.30 5.49
CA ARG A 165 5.25 -17.43 4.71
C ARG A 165 5.89 -18.51 5.59
N LYS A 166 6.74 -18.14 6.55
CA LYS A 166 7.39 -19.06 7.50
C LYS A 166 6.37 -19.78 8.38
N ARG A 167 5.36 -19.07 8.90
CA ARG A 167 4.28 -19.69 9.68
C ARG A 167 3.47 -20.68 8.84
N ALA A 168 3.18 -20.34 7.58
CA ALA A 168 2.54 -21.28 6.67
C ALA A 168 3.38 -22.53 6.45
N MET A 169 4.68 -22.39 6.15
CA MET A 169 5.61 -23.51 6.01
C MET A 169 5.67 -24.41 7.26
N GLY A 170 5.65 -23.83 8.47
CA GLY A 170 5.69 -24.60 9.72
C GLY A 170 4.41 -25.40 10.00
N ASN A 171 3.30 -25.04 9.37
CA ASN A 171 1.99 -25.68 9.59
C ASN A 171 1.66 -26.79 8.58
N VAL A 172 2.40 -26.91 7.48
CA VAL A 172 2.12 -27.94 6.46
C VAL A 172 3.04 -29.14 6.61
N ARG A 173 2.45 -30.34 6.60
CA ARG A 173 3.16 -31.63 6.74
C ARG A 173 3.47 -32.30 5.40
N ASP A 174 3.00 -31.75 4.29
CA ASP A 174 3.00 -32.38 2.96
C ASP A 174 4.09 -31.88 2.02
N GLY A 175 5.00 -31.00 2.48
CA GLY A 175 6.05 -30.43 1.64
C GLY A 175 5.60 -29.27 0.75
N SER A 176 4.42 -28.70 1.00
CA SER A 176 3.97 -27.46 0.35
C SER A 176 5.01 -26.35 0.46
N THR A 177 5.22 -25.62 -0.64
CA THR A 177 6.13 -24.48 -0.69
C THR A 177 5.36 -23.19 -0.90
N PHE A 178 5.80 -22.14 -0.20
CA PHE A 178 5.26 -20.80 -0.32
C PHE A 178 6.35 -19.82 -0.72
N THR A 179 5.99 -18.82 -1.52
CA THR A 179 6.87 -17.75 -1.97
C THR A 179 6.24 -16.39 -1.73
N VAL A 180 7.07 -15.39 -1.40
CA VAL A 180 6.63 -14.00 -1.35
C VAL A 180 6.66 -13.43 -2.77
N LYS A 181 5.57 -12.78 -3.16
CA LYS A 181 5.43 -12.03 -4.40
C LYS A 181 5.08 -10.57 -4.09
N VAL A 182 5.22 -9.72 -5.10
CA VAL A 182 5.11 -8.28 -4.93
C VAL A 182 4.20 -7.65 -6.00
N THR A 183 3.44 -6.64 -5.60
CA THR A 183 2.62 -5.79 -6.47
C THR A 183 2.66 -4.35 -5.99
N ALA A 184 2.09 -3.43 -6.76
CA ALA A 184 2.03 -2.01 -6.40
C ALA A 184 0.64 -1.62 -5.91
N LEU A 185 0.56 -0.79 -4.87
CA LEU A 185 -0.70 -0.28 -4.32
C LEU A 185 -1.57 0.37 -5.39
N GLU A 186 -0.97 1.16 -6.28
CA GLU A 186 -1.64 1.84 -7.37
C GLU A 186 -2.33 0.85 -8.32
N GLN A 187 -1.73 -0.31 -8.56
CA GLN A 187 -2.33 -1.36 -9.39
C GLN A 187 -3.53 -2.00 -8.69
N ILE A 188 -3.45 -2.21 -7.37
CA ILE A 188 -4.55 -2.75 -6.59
C ILE A 188 -5.71 -1.75 -6.50
N ILE A 189 -5.43 -0.47 -6.29
CA ILE A 189 -6.46 0.59 -6.32
C ILE A 189 -7.13 0.64 -7.69
N LYS A 190 -6.34 0.62 -8.76
CA LYS A 190 -6.90 0.56 -10.12
C LYS A 190 -7.76 -0.69 -10.33
N ALA A 191 -7.32 -1.85 -9.85
CA ALA A 191 -8.10 -3.08 -9.94
C ALA A 191 -9.44 -2.96 -9.19
N MET A 192 -9.46 -2.38 -7.99
CA MET A 192 -10.69 -2.13 -7.23
C MET A 192 -11.68 -1.21 -7.97
N GLN A 193 -11.17 -0.27 -8.76
CA GLN A 193 -11.97 0.70 -9.55
C GLN A 193 -12.57 0.11 -10.83
N VAL A 194 -11.92 -0.90 -11.43
CA VAL A 194 -12.29 -1.36 -12.79
C VAL A 194 -12.68 -2.83 -12.87
N GLN A 195 -12.27 -3.67 -11.92
CA GLN A 195 -12.62 -5.08 -11.90
C GLN A 195 -13.88 -5.33 -11.08
N PRO A 196 -14.65 -6.39 -11.38
CA PRO A 196 -15.78 -6.80 -10.54
C PRO A 196 -15.41 -6.90 -9.07
N ALA A 197 -16.26 -6.42 -8.16
CA ALA A 197 -15.96 -6.42 -6.73
C ALA A 197 -15.63 -7.82 -6.19
N ALA A 198 -16.17 -8.90 -6.77
CA ALA A 198 -15.86 -10.28 -6.41
C ALA A 198 -14.35 -10.60 -6.46
N ASN A 199 -13.58 -9.91 -7.29
CA ASN A 199 -12.15 -10.15 -7.48
C ASN A 199 -11.27 -9.40 -6.47
N THR A 200 -11.80 -8.37 -5.81
CA THR A 200 -10.99 -7.44 -4.99
C THR A 200 -11.53 -7.22 -3.58
N ARG A 201 -12.78 -7.62 -3.31
CA ARG A 201 -13.44 -7.40 -2.01
C ARG A 201 -12.76 -8.15 -0.86
N ASN A 202 -12.16 -9.30 -1.12
CA ASN A 202 -11.43 -10.09 -0.12
C ASN A 202 -9.99 -9.62 0.11
N LEU A 203 -9.48 -8.65 -0.66
CA LEU A 203 -8.18 -8.05 -0.41
C LEU A 203 -8.24 -7.21 0.87
N VAL A 204 -7.29 -7.43 1.76
CA VAL A 204 -7.11 -6.64 2.99
C VAL A 204 -5.69 -6.11 3.06
N PHE A 205 -5.57 -4.82 3.34
CA PHE A 205 -4.27 -4.19 3.54
C PHE A 205 -3.79 -4.42 4.97
N VAL A 206 -2.54 -4.84 5.11
CA VAL A 206 -1.84 -4.98 6.39
C VAL A 206 -0.79 -3.89 6.46
N PRO A 207 -1.05 -2.80 7.21
CA PRO A 207 -0.11 -1.69 7.33
C PRO A 207 1.19 -2.11 8.00
N ASN A 208 2.27 -1.42 7.65
CA ASN A 208 3.55 -1.59 8.31
C ASN A 208 3.42 -1.25 9.81
N ARG A 209 3.81 -2.18 10.69
CA ARG A 209 3.75 -1.99 12.15
C ARG A 209 4.42 -0.70 12.64
N LYS A 210 5.58 -0.36 12.09
CA LYS A 210 6.29 0.87 12.44
C LYS A 210 5.46 2.11 12.08
N SER A 211 4.82 2.12 10.91
CA SER A 211 3.94 3.22 10.51
C SER A 211 2.72 3.35 11.42
N ILE A 212 2.18 2.24 11.93
CA ILE A 212 1.11 2.25 12.94
C ILE A 212 1.60 2.84 14.26
N GLU A 213 2.77 2.42 14.74
CA GLU A 213 3.37 2.96 15.97
C GLU A 213 3.63 4.46 15.86
N ASP A 214 4.20 4.90 14.74
CA ASP A 214 4.49 6.30 14.45
C ASP A 214 3.21 7.14 14.33
N TYR A 215 2.17 6.59 13.67
CA TYR A 215 0.85 7.20 13.62
C TYR A 215 0.24 7.37 15.01
N ASN A 216 0.26 6.33 15.85
CA ASN A 216 -0.30 6.39 17.20
C ASN A 216 0.45 7.37 18.12
N LYS A 217 1.74 7.61 17.88
CA LYS A 217 2.53 8.62 18.60
C LYS A 217 2.18 10.05 18.19
N LEU A 218 1.83 10.27 16.92
CA LEU A 218 1.51 11.59 16.37
C LEU A 218 0.02 11.94 16.44
N ALA A 219 -0.87 10.94 16.39
CA ALA A 219 -2.32 11.12 16.42
C ALA A 219 -2.87 11.35 17.84
N LYS A 220 -2.07 11.11 18.89
CA LYS A 220 -2.40 11.54 20.25
C LYS A 220 -2.06 13.03 20.41
N PRO A 221 -2.99 13.88 20.88
CA PRO A 221 -2.61 15.24 21.27
C PRO A 221 -1.57 15.19 22.39
N PRO A 222 -0.65 16.17 22.47
CA PRO A 222 0.30 16.25 23.58
C PRO A 222 -0.47 16.50 24.89
N GLY A 223 -0.62 15.45 25.70
CA GLY A 223 -1.28 15.51 27.01
C GLY A 223 -2.61 14.74 27.07
N GLY A 224 -2.51 13.46 27.45
CA GLY A 224 -3.57 12.69 28.08
C GLY A 224 -3.06 12.20 29.42
#